data_AF-A0A257EUG0-F1
#
_entry.id   AF-A0A257EUG0-F1
#
_cell.length_a   1.000
_cell.length_b   1.000
_cell.length_c   1.000
_cell.angle_alpha   90.00
_cell.angle_beta   90.00
_cell.angle_gamma   90.00
#
_symmetry.space_group_name_H-M   'P 1'
#
loop_
_entity.id
_entity.type
_entity.pdbx_description
1 polymer ?
#
loop_
_entity_poly.entity_id
_entity_poly.type
_entity_poly.pdbx_seq_one_letter_code
_entity_poly.pdbx_strand_id
1 'polypeptide(L)' 'GFNAQTEEYGDMFAFGVIDPAKVTRTALEDAASVASLLITTEAMIADKPADKGSSGGGMGGGMGGMDGMM' A
#
# COMPACT_ATOMS: atom_id res chain seq x y z
N GLY A 1 7.09 -2.58 -31.31
CA GLY A 1 7.38 -3.05 -29.94
C GLY A 1 7.91 -4.47 -30.00
N PHE A 2 8.16 -5.08 -28.84
CA PHE A 2 8.52 -6.49 -28.72
C PHE A 2 7.30 -7.26 -28.22
N ASN A 3 6.86 -8.30 -28.96
CA ASN A 3 5.81 -9.18 -28.51
C ASN A 3 6.43 -10.30 -27.65
N ALA A 4 6.25 -10.21 -26.33
CA ALA A 4 6.82 -11.18 -25.40
C ALA A 4 6.22 -12.59 -25.53
N GLN A 5 5.05 -12.76 -26.16
CA GLN A 5 4.45 -14.07 -26.36
C GLN A 5 5.08 -14.84 -27.53
N THR A 6 5.50 -14.14 -28.58
CA THR A 6 6.09 -14.74 -29.80
C THR A 6 7.58 -14.49 -29.93
N GLU A 7 8.15 -13.65 -29.07
CA GLU A 7 9.55 -13.20 -29.10
C GLU A 7 9.95 -12.44 -30.38
N GLU A 8 8.98 -11.81 -31.04
CA GLU A 8 9.19 -11.08 -32.30
C GLU A 8 9.05 -9.57 -32.14
N TYR A 9 9.81 -8.82 -32.93
CA TYR A 9 9.67 -7.37 -33.06
C TYR A 9 8.72 -7.01 -34.20
N GLY A 10 7.80 -6.07 -33.96
CA GLY A 10 6.87 -5.65 -34.99
C GLY A 10 5.91 -4.54 -34.57
N ASP A 11 4.84 -4.37 -35.35
CA ASP A 11 3.75 -3.45 -35.06
C ASP A 11 2.82 -4.02 -33.98
N MET A 12 2.66 -3.30 -32.87
CA MET A 12 1.90 -3.79 -31.72
C MET A 12 0.39 -3.76 -31.96
N PHE A 13 -0.10 -2.85 -32.80
CA PHE A 13 -1.51 -2.81 -33.17
C PHE A 13 -1.89 -4.02 -34.02
N ALA A 14 -1.08 -4.37 -35.01
CA ALA A 14 -1.27 -5.56 -35.85
C ALA A 14 -1.19 -6.85 -35.04
N PHE A 15 -0.32 -6.91 -34.02
CA PHE A 15 -0.28 -8.04 -33.08
C PHE A 15 -1.44 -8.07 -32.07
N GLY A 16 -2.27 -7.02 -32.01
CA GLY A 16 -3.36 -6.92 -31.04
C GLY A 16 -2.90 -6.68 -29.59
N VAL A 17 -1.64 -6.33 -29.39
CA VAL A 17 -1.07 -5.98 -28.07
C VAL A 17 -1.32 -4.49 -27.82
N ILE A 18 -2.49 -4.16 -27.30
CA ILE A 18 -2.98 -2.79 -27.18
C ILE A 18 -3.53 -2.57 -25.76
N ASP A 19 -3.11 -1.47 -25.14
CA ASP A 19 -3.69 -0.97 -23.90
C ASP A 19 -4.46 0.33 -24.14
N PRO A 20 -5.63 0.53 -23.49
CA PRO A 20 -6.32 1.82 -23.53
C PRO A 20 -5.45 2.93 -22.94
N ALA A 21 -5.46 4.11 -23.56
CA ALA A 21 -4.65 5.26 -23.11
C ALA A 21 -4.85 5.61 -21.63
N LYS A 22 -6.07 5.44 -21.10
CA LYS A 22 -6.38 5.67 -19.69
C LYS A 22 -5.58 4.74 -18.76
N VAL A 23 -5.37 3.48 -19.14
CA VAL A 23 -4.66 2.49 -18.30
C VAL A 23 -3.22 2.94 -18.08
N THR A 24 -2.48 3.20 -19.17
CA THR A 24 -1.07 3.61 -19.08
C THR A 24 -0.92 4.97 -18.40
N ARG A 25 -1.80 5.93 -18.72
CA ARG A 25 -1.77 7.26 -18.11
C ARG A 25 -1.99 7.21 -16.60
N THR A 26 -3.07 6.56 -16.16
CA THR A 26 -3.41 6.49 -14.74
C THR A 26 -2.34 5.71 -13.97
N ALA A 27 -1.82 4.61 -14.53
CA ALA A 27 -0.73 3.88 -13.89
C ALA A 27 0.52 4.75 -13.66
N LEU A 28 0.90 5.58 -14.64
CA LEU A 28 2.04 6.50 -14.50
C LEU A 28 1.76 7.61 -13.49
N GLU A 29 0.58 8.24 -13.56
CA GLU A 29 0.18 9.33 -12.64
C GLU A 29 0.13 8.84 -11.18
N ASP A 30 -0.48 7.67 -10.93
CA ASP A 30 -0.59 7.09 -9.59
C ASP A 30 0.79 6.70 -9.03
N ALA A 31 1.65 6.09 -9.87
CA ALA A 31 3.00 5.73 -9.48
C ALA A 31 3.85 6.96 -9.14
N ALA A 32 3.79 8.00 -9.98
CA ALA A 32 4.49 9.26 -9.74
C ALA A 32 3.98 9.95 -8.47
N SER A 33 2.66 9.92 -8.22
CA SER A 33 2.05 10.47 -7.01
C SER A 33 2.62 9.82 -5.75
N VAL A 34 2.57 8.47 -5.64
CA VAL A 34 3.11 7.76 -4.47
C VAL A 34 4.62 7.94 -4.35
N ALA A 35 5.37 7.89 -5.45
CA ALA A 35 6.81 8.10 -5.42
C ALA A 35 7.17 9.51 -4.91
N SER A 36 6.44 10.54 -5.35
CA SER A 36 6.67 11.92 -4.91
C SER A 36 6.39 12.12 -3.42
N LEU A 37 5.34 11.48 -2.89
CA LEU A 37 5.04 11.46 -1.46
C LEU A 37 6.20 10.83 -0.68
N LEU A 38 6.65 9.64 -1.09
CA LEU A 38 7.72 8.92 -0.38
C LEU A 38 9.06 9.65 -0.42
N ILE A 39 9.44 10.23 -1.57
CA ILE A 39 10.71 10.97 -1.72
C ILE A 39 10.76 12.21 -0.81
N THR A 40 9.61 12.85 -0.57
CA THR A 40 9.52 14.07 0.25
C THR A 40 9.20 13.79 1.71
N THR A 41 9.00 12.52 2.09
CA THR A 41 8.72 12.11 3.47
C THR A 41 10.02 11.87 4.22
N GLU A 42 10.42 12.83 5.06
CA GLU A 42 11.66 12.76 5.86
C GLU A 42 11.59 11.77 7.04
N ALA A 43 10.39 11.41 7.50
CA ALA A 43 10.21 10.45 8.59
C ALA A 43 8.92 9.64 8.43
N MET A 44 9.02 8.33 8.67
CA MET A 44 7.87 7.43 8.81
C MET A 44 7.88 6.84 10.21
N ILE A 45 6.80 7.03 10.95
CA ILE A 45 6.62 6.50 12.31
C ILE A 45 5.61 5.36 12.23
N ALA A 46 5.95 4.22 12.83
CA ALA A 46 5.06 3.07 12.93
C ALA A 46 5.03 2.56 14.37
N ASP A 47 3.87 2.08 14.81
CA ASP A 47 3.73 1.44 16.11
C ASP A 47 4.44 0.10 16.13
N LYS A 48 5.09 -0.21 17.25
CA LYS A 48 5.70 -1.52 17.47
C LYS A 48 4.58 -2.58 17.43
N PRO A 49 4.76 -3.70 16.70
CA PRO A 49 3.83 -4.82 16.77
C PRO A 49 3.60 -5.25 18.21
N ALA A 50 2.34 -5.42 18.60
CA ALA A 50 2.02 -5.93 19.93
C ALA A 50 2.55 -7.37 20.07
N ASP A 51 3.17 -7.66 21.21
CA ASP A 51 3.47 -9.04 21.56
C ASP A 51 2.15 -9.81 21.62
N LYS A 52 2.08 -10.99 20.96
CA LYS A 52 0.89 -11.85 20.95
C LYS A 52 0.54 -12.23 22.39
N GLY A 53 -0.36 -11.47 23.00
CA GLY A 53 -0.78 -11.64 24.39
C GLY A 53 -1.46 -10.42 25.02
N SER A 54 -1.31 -9.20 24.47
CA SER A 54 -1.92 -7.99 25.10
C SER A 54 -3.30 -7.58 24.58
N SER A 55 -3.97 -8.43 23.79
CA SER A 55 -5.35 -8.17 23.34
C SER A 55 -6.27 -9.30 23.80
N GLY A 56 -6.76 -9.19 25.03
CA GLY A 56 -7.74 -10.11 25.57
C GLY A 56 -8.42 -9.54 26.83
N GLY A 57 -9.47 -8.74 26.65
CA GLY A 57 -10.48 -8.55 27.69
C GLY A 57 -11.13 -7.17 27.77
N GLY A 58 -12.26 -7.01 27.06
CA GLY A 58 -13.46 -6.41 27.65
C GLY A 58 -13.57 -4.89 27.72
N MET A 59 -14.26 -4.32 26.73
CA MET A 59 -15.13 -3.17 26.97
C MET A 59 -16.29 -3.64 27.89
N GLY A 60 -16.30 -3.22 29.16
CA GLY A 60 -17.46 -3.45 30.03
C GLY A 60 -17.17 -3.46 31.53
N GLY A 61 -17.47 -2.32 32.17
CA GLY A 61 -17.95 -2.27 33.56
C GLY A 61 -16.89 -2.25 34.66
N GLY A 62 -17.03 -1.30 35.60
CA GLY A 62 -16.42 -1.42 36.92
C GLY A 62 -15.81 -0.15 37.47
N MET A 63 -16.66 0.74 37.96
CA MET A 63 -16.30 1.66 39.03
C MET A 63 -15.82 0.86 40.24
N GLY A 64 -14.58 1.07 40.71
CA GLY A 64 -14.14 0.55 42.00
C GLY A 64 -12.63 0.48 42.16
N GLY A 65 -12.10 1.23 43.13
CA GLY A 65 -10.76 0.98 43.65
C GLY A 65 -9.86 2.19 43.83
N MET A 66 -10.38 3.28 44.39
CA MET A 66 -9.56 4.23 45.14
C MET A 66 -9.23 3.60 46.50
N ASP A 67 -8.16 2.81 46.57
CA ASP A 67 -7.53 2.41 47.83
C ASP A 67 -6.21 1.68 47.56
N GLY A 68 -5.08 2.33 47.86
CA GLY A 68 -3.81 1.62 48.02
C GLY A 68 -2.56 2.33 47.52
N MET A 69 -1.84 2.90 48.48
CA MET A 69 -0.39 3.17 48.50
C MET A 69 0.15 4.46 47.88
N MET A 70 0.84 5.19 48.78
CA MET A 70 1.82 6.25 48.62
C MET A 70 2.75 6.10 47.42
#